data_AF-A0A382ABE3-F1
#
_entry.id   AF-A0A382ABE3-F1
#
_cell.length_a   1.000
_cell.length_b   1.000
_cell.length_c   1.000
_cell.angle_alpha   90.00
_cell.angle_beta   90.00
_cell.angle_gamma   90.00
#
_symmetry.space_group_name_H-M   'P 1'
#
loop_
_entity.id
_entity.type
_entity.pdbx_description
1 polymer ?
#
loop_
_entity_poly.entity_id
_entity_poly.type
_entity_poly.pdbx_seq_one_letter_code
_entity_poly.pdbx_strand_id
1 'polypeptide(L)'
;MLSIFVEASCNRYVRDECRFCHVYSPLKPILEDSREYWHMTPDIAELMAEKISSITPLKDLAKKEINLTGGEASQNPHIVEIYKVFRTISSNVRLHTNLDISSEKSKRWERLVDITRLRGRIDITLYPTVWESRQKPLLGKIIQLQNGLIVNLIYESLEDLVRQVNILLNFFSGQNEKKFAPVLELLNRFCDRLNITTETNPQCREDDFLDGMGDLENYVSCPGGFVFAVNAIPSFYVNPEGVRDMTSLPFPKDIYKVECTAVRGV
;
A
#
# COMPACT_ATOMS: atom_id res chain seq x y z
N MET A 1 11.63 -8.67 -3.44
CA MET A 1 11.27 -7.89 -2.25
C MET A 1 11.00 -8.87 -1.12
N LEU A 2 11.39 -8.54 0.10
CA LEU A 2 10.91 -9.22 1.30
C LEU A 2 9.93 -8.31 2.03
N SER A 3 8.74 -8.83 2.34
CA SER A 3 7.79 -8.18 3.23
C SER A 3 7.95 -8.73 4.64
N ILE A 4 8.17 -7.86 5.61
CA ILE A 4 8.38 -8.24 7.01
C ILE A 4 7.24 -7.67 7.83
N PHE A 5 6.50 -8.55 8.50
CA PHE A 5 5.40 -8.16 9.39
C PHE A 5 5.96 -7.74 10.74
N VAL A 6 6.02 -6.43 10.95
CA VAL A 6 6.56 -5.82 12.18
C VAL A 6 5.46 -5.46 13.18
N GLU A 7 4.20 -5.47 12.74
CA GLU A 7 3.04 -5.16 13.56
C GLU A 7 1.90 -6.10 13.20
N ALA A 8 1.24 -6.71 14.18
CA ALA A 8 0.03 -7.49 13.97
C ALA A 8 -1.24 -6.60 13.99
N SER A 9 -1.27 -5.59 14.87
CA SER A 9 -2.44 -4.73 15.09
C SER A 9 -2.64 -3.71 13.96
N CYS A 10 -3.88 -3.28 13.78
CA CYS A 10 -4.21 -2.16 12.90
C CYS A 10 -5.41 -1.39 13.46
N ASN A 11 -5.31 -0.06 13.50
CA ASN A 11 -6.44 0.79 13.90
C ASN A 11 -7.70 0.57 13.06
N ARG A 12 -7.54 0.14 11.79
CA ARG A 12 -8.68 -0.15 10.91
C ARG A 12 -9.29 -1.53 11.16
N TYR A 13 -8.56 -2.50 11.73
CA TYR A 13 -9.16 -3.77 12.17
C TYR A 13 -10.10 -3.53 13.34
N VAL A 14 -9.64 -2.74 14.31
CA VAL A 14 -10.40 -2.43 15.54
C VAL A 14 -11.70 -1.71 15.23
N ARG A 15 -11.76 -0.95 14.13
CA ARG A 15 -12.97 -0.22 13.68
C ARG A 15 -13.80 -0.98 12.63
N ASP A 16 -13.44 -2.21 12.26
CA ASP A 16 -14.05 -2.97 11.15
C ASP A 16 -14.04 -2.22 9.79
N GLU A 17 -13.06 -1.35 9.59
CA GLU A 17 -12.96 -0.45 8.42
C GLU A 17 -12.02 -0.99 7.33
N CYS A 18 -11.52 -2.22 7.48
CA CYS A 18 -10.63 -2.88 6.53
C CYS A 18 -11.08 -4.32 6.28
N ARG A 19 -12.33 -4.47 5.81
CA ARG A 19 -13.00 -5.77 5.57
C ARG A 19 -12.22 -6.66 4.59
N PHE A 20 -11.52 -6.05 3.64
CA PHE A 20 -10.80 -6.73 2.55
C PHE A 20 -9.28 -6.84 2.78
N CYS A 21 -8.83 -6.80 4.03
CA CYS A 21 -7.40 -6.83 4.34
C CYS A 21 -6.80 -8.23 4.19
N HIS A 22 -5.96 -8.44 3.18
CA HIS A 22 -5.26 -9.72 2.95
C HIS A 22 -4.28 -10.15 4.04
N VAL A 23 -3.74 -9.20 4.80
CA VAL A 23 -2.82 -9.50 5.89
C VAL A 23 -3.54 -9.85 7.19
N TYR A 24 -4.86 -9.61 7.30
CA TYR A 24 -5.60 -9.93 8.52
C TYR A 24 -5.68 -11.43 8.79
N SER A 25 -6.05 -12.25 7.80
CA SER A 25 -6.21 -13.70 8.01
C SER A 25 -4.91 -14.37 8.47
N PRO A 26 -3.74 -14.07 7.84
CA PRO A 26 -2.45 -14.54 8.34
C PRO A 26 -2.08 -14.06 9.76
N LEU A 27 -2.52 -12.86 10.15
CA LEU A 27 -2.22 -12.28 11.47
C LEU A 27 -3.25 -12.64 12.55
N LYS A 28 -4.42 -13.17 12.16
CA LYS A 28 -5.52 -13.50 13.07
C LYS A 28 -5.09 -14.38 14.25
N PRO A 29 -4.28 -15.45 14.07
CA PRO A 29 -3.83 -16.27 15.20
C PRO A 29 -3.03 -15.44 16.23
N ILE A 30 -2.18 -14.52 15.78
CA ILE A 30 -1.39 -13.64 16.65
C ILE A 30 -2.29 -12.61 17.35
N LEU A 31 -3.30 -12.12 16.65
CA LEU A 31 -4.28 -11.17 17.19
C LEU A 31 -5.14 -11.78 18.30
N GLU A 32 -5.48 -13.06 18.18
CA GLU A 32 -6.34 -13.81 19.12
C GLU A 32 -5.59 -14.40 20.32
N ASP A 33 -4.27 -14.58 20.23
CA ASP A 33 -3.45 -15.17 21.28
C ASP A 33 -3.10 -14.18 22.40
N SER A 34 -2.08 -13.33 22.21
CA SER A 34 -1.64 -12.37 23.22
C SER A 34 -1.14 -11.07 22.61
N ARG A 35 -1.51 -9.94 23.24
CA ARG A 35 -1.08 -8.59 22.84
C ARG A 35 0.43 -8.39 22.91
N GLU A 36 1.14 -9.20 23.70
CA GLU A 36 2.59 -9.12 23.82
C GLU A 36 3.32 -9.45 22.51
N TYR A 37 2.68 -10.25 21.63
CA TYR A 37 3.24 -10.64 20.33
C TYR A 37 2.82 -9.73 19.18
N TRP A 38 2.06 -8.68 19.44
CA TRP A 38 1.60 -7.77 18.39
C TRP A 38 2.73 -6.96 17.77
N HIS A 39 3.71 -6.59 18.59
CA HIS A 39 4.81 -5.74 18.20
C HIS A 39 6.08 -6.56 18.06
N MET A 40 6.67 -6.60 16.86
CA MET A 40 8.06 -7.04 16.74
C MET A 40 8.95 -6.15 17.63
N THR A 41 9.86 -6.75 18.38
CA THR A 41 10.87 -6.04 19.17
C THR A 41 12.18 -5.91 18.38
N PRO A 42 13.10 -5.00 18.76
CA PRO A 42 14.43 -4.93 18.15
C PRO A 42 15.19 -6.26 18.19
N ASP A 43 15.17 -6.99 19.30
CA ASP A 43 15.83 -8.29 19.44
C ASP A 43 15.31 -9.33 18.43
N ILE A 44 13.98 -9.35 18.20
CA ILE A 44 13.37 -10.22 17.18
C ILE A 44 13.81 -9.78 15.77
N ALA A 45 13.88 -8.46 15.53
CA ALA A 45 14.35 -7.93 14.25
C ALA A 45 15.81 -8.30 13.98
N GLU A 46 16.68 -8.27 14.99
CA GLU A 46 18.09 -8.65 14.89
C GLU A 46 18.23 -10.12 14.52
N LEU A 47 17.55 -10.99 15.27
CA LEU A 47 17.53 -12.43 14.96
C LEU A 47 17.01 -12.71 13.56
N MET A 48 15.98 -11.98 13.11
CA MET A 48 15.44 -12.13 11.76
C MET A 48 16.43 -11.63 10.69
N ALA A 49 17.11 -10.50 10.92
CA ALA A 49 18.11 -9.96 10.00
C ALA A 49 19.31 -10.90 9.85
N GLU A 50 19.76 -11.54 10.92
CA GLU A 50 20.79 -12.59 10.89
C GLU A 50 20.36 -13.78 10.02
N LYS A 51 19.13 -14.28 10.22
CA LYS A 51 18.57 -15.39 9.42
C LYS A 51 18.40 -15.04 7.95
N ILE A 52 17.92 -13.83 7.64
CA ILE A 52 17.81 -13.36 6.25
C ILE A 52 19.19 -13.32 5.60
N SER A 53 20.22 -12.87 6.33
CA SER A 53 21.59 -12.75 5.81
C SER A 53 22.28 -14.09 5.59
N SER A 54 21.88 -15.14 6.32
CA SER A 54 22.46 -16.48 6.20
C SER A 54 21.82 -17.34 5.11
N ILE A 55 20.65 -16.96 4.59
CA ILE A 55 19.91 -17.71 3.56
C ILE A 55 19.97 -16.94 2.23
N THR A 56 20.74 -17.45 1.26
CA THR A 56 21.03 -16.75 -0.02
C THR A 56 19.78 -16.20 -0.74
N PRO A 57 18.69 -16.99 -0.95
CA PRO A 57 17.50 -16.46 -1.60
C PRO A 57 16.87 -15.27 -0.85
N LEU A 58 16.85 -15.31 0.49
CA LEU A 58 16.31 -14.22 1.31
C LEU A 58 17.22 -13.00 1.26
N LYS A 59 18.54 -13.19 1.39
CA LYS A 59 19.54 -12.13 1.25
C LYS A 59 19.40 -11.39 -0.08
N ASP A 60 19.20 -12.12 -1.18
CA ASP A 60 19.06 -11.49 -2.49
C ASP A 60 17.72 -10.77 -2.67
N LEU A 61 16.63 -11.28 -2.07
CA LEU A 61 15.36 -10.56 -2.01
C LEU A 61 15.46 -9.29 -1.15
N ALA A 62 16.21 -9.33 -0.03
CA ALA A 62 16.46 -8.22 0.87
C ALA A 62 17.26 -7.09 0.22
N LYS A 63 18.28 -7.44 -0.60
CA LYS A 63 19.05 -6.47 -1.40
C LYS A 63 18.17 -5.72 -2.40
N LYS A 64 17.14 -6.37 -2.95
CA LYS A 64 16.18 -5.70 -3.84
C LYS A 64 15.37 -4.67 -3.06
N GLU A 65 14.64 -5.11 -2.04
CA GLU A 65 13.87 -4.24 -1.15
C GLU A 65 13.39 -5.03 0.08
N ILE A 66 13.45 -4.40 1.26
CA ILE A 66 12.73 -4.83 2.47
C ILE A 66 11.57 -3.87 2.69
N ASN A 67 10.35 -4.40 2.78
CA ASN A 67 9.14 -3.63 3.10
C ASN A 67 8.65 -4.00 4.50
N LEU A 68 8.73 -3.05 5.43
CA LEU A 68 8.17 -3.18 6.77
C LEU A 68 6.68 -2.90 6.71
N THR A 69 5.88 -3.92 7.02
CA THR A 69 4.42 -3.92 6.88
C THR A 69 3.79 -4.79 7.99
N GLY A 70 2.55 -5.24 7.81
CA GLY A 70 1.80 -6.00 8.81
C GLY A 70 0.38 -5.44 8.88
N GLY A 71 -0.19 -5.33 10.08
CA GLY A 71 -1.43 -4.60 10.29
C GLY A 71 -1.27 -3.10 9.99
N GLU A 72 -0.57 -2.37 10.86
CA GLU A 72 -0.19 -0.98 10.64
C GLU A 72 1.20 -0.69 11.22
N ALA A 73 2.24 -0.84 10.40
CA ALA A 73 3.63 -0.79 10.85
C ALA A 73 4.00 0.46 11.68
N SER A 74 3.37 1.62 11.41
CA SER A 74 3.63 2.84 12.18
C SER A 74 3.11 2.81 13.62
N GLN A 75 2.24 1.84 13.98
CA GLN A 75 1.80 1.62 15.36
C GLN A 75 2.88 1.01 16.23
N ASN A 76 3.80 0.22 15.65
CA ASN A 76 4.86 -0.42 16.42
C ASN A 76 5.72 0.64 17.12
N PRO A 77 5.85 0.59 18.46
CA PRO A 77 6.57 1.59 19.22
C PRO A 77 8.08 1.64 18.97
N HIS A 78 8.64 0.56 18.43
CA HIS A 78 10.06 0.34 18.17
C HIS A 78 10.41 0.40 16.67
N ILE A 79 9.49 0.90 15.83
CA ILE A 79 9.64 0.82 14.37
C ILE A 79 10.90 1.51 13.83
N VAL A 80 11.38 2.56 14.50
CA VAL A 80 12.61 3.27 14.10
C VAL A 80 13.84 2.41 14.37
N GLU A 81 13.88 1.72 15.49
CA GLU A 81 14.93 0.78 15.89
C GLU A 81 14.93 -0.45 14.97
N ILE A 82 13.76 -1.02 14.70
CA ILE A 82 13.57 -2.13 13.75
C ILE A 82 14.05 -1.72 12.35
N TYR A 83 13.71 -0.51 11.92
CA TYR A 83 14.20 0.03 10.66
C TYR A 83 15.73 0.09 10.62
N LYS A 84 16.38 0.58 11.69
CA LYS A 84 17.85 0.62 11.78
C LYS A 84 18.48 -0.77 11.70
N VAL A 85 17.86 -1.78 12.30
CA VAL A 85 18.32 -3.17 12.21
C VAL A 85 18.29 -3.66 10.77
N PHE A 86 17.16 -3.57 10.07
CA PHE A 86 17.07 -4.03 8.68
C PHE A 86 17.92 -3.22 7.70
N ARG A 87 18.25 -1.97 8.07
CA ARG A 87 19.21 -1.14 7.33
C ARG A 87 20.64 -1.66 7.33
N THR A 88 21.00 -2.52 8.28
CA THR A 88 22.33 -3.16 8.29
C THR A 88 22.49 -4.18 7.16
N ILE A 89 21.38 -4.77 6.68
CA ILE A 89 21.38 -5.83 5.67
C ILE A 89 20.83 -5.37 4.31
N SER A 90 20.15 -4.22 4.26
CA SER A 90 19.62 -3.65 3.02
C SER A 90 19.71 -2.13 2.98
N SER A 91 20.18 -1.58 1.85
CA SER A 91 20.12 -0.15 1.59
C SER A 91 18.75 0.31 1.07
N ASN A 92 17.81 -0.61 0.86
CA ASN A 92 16.48 -0.32 0.35
C ASN A 92 15.40 -0.82 1.32
N VAL A 93 15.26 -0.14 2.46
CA VAL A 93 14.25 -0.44 3.48
C VAL A 93 13.13 0.59 3.40
N ARG A 94 11.90 0.10 3.35
CA ARG A 94 10.67 0.85 3.16
C ARG A 94 9.70 0.56 4.29
N LEU A 95 8.82 1.50 4.58
CA LEU A 95 7.73 1.29 5.50
C LEU A 95 6.42 1.55 4.77
N HIS A 96 5.49 0.61 4.89
CA HIS A 96 4.15 0.74 4.35
C HIS A 96 3.14 1.08 5.45
N THR A 97 2.30 2.09 5.23
CA THR A 97 1.32 2.58 6.23
C THR A 97 0.00 2.98 5.60
N ASN A 98 -1.10 2.87 6.35
CA ASN A 98 -2.39 3.44 5.99
C ASN A 98 -2.44 4.97 6.17
N LEU A 99 -1.42 5.60 6.76
CA LEU A 99 -1.34 7.04 7.06
C LEU A 99 -2.57 7.60 7.81
N ASP A 100 -3.34 6.74 8.47
CA ASP A 100 -4.47 7.10 9.32
C ASP A 100 -3.93 7.48 10.71
N ILE A 101 -3.33 8.66 10.73
CA ILE A 101 -2.65 9.25 11.87
C ILE A 101 -3.37 10.57 12.21
N SER A 102 -3.60 10.82 13.49
CA SER A 102 -4.45 11.92 13.94
C SER A 102 -3.86 13.32 13.68
N SER A 103 -2.53 13.46 13.72
CA SER A 103 -1.85 14.74 13.45
C SER A 103 -0.33 14.58 13.39
N GLU A 104 0.34 15.64 12.94
CA GLU A 104 1.81 15.82 12.98
C GLU A 104 2.38 15.87 14.41
N LYS A 105 1.54 16.04 15.44
CA LYS A 105 1.98 16.03 16.86
C LYS A 105 2.02 14.64 17.47
N SER A 106 1.60 13.61 16.72
CA SER A 106 1.53 12.26 17.24
C SER A 106 2.90 11.58 17.19
N LYS A 107 3.20 10.74 18.20
CA LYS A 107 4.40 9.88 18.19
C LYS A 107 4.49 8.99 16.96
N ARG A 108 3.34 8.57 16.40
CA ARG A 108 3.29 7.79 15.14
C ARG A 108 3.86 8.59 13.97
N TRP A 109 3.51 9.86 13.85
CA TRP A 109 4.06 10.75 12.83
C TRP A 109 5.56 10.99 13.03
N GLU A 110 5.98 11.29 14.27
CA GLU A 110 7.40 11.51 14.59
C GLU A 110 8.28 10.34 14.14
N ARG A 111 7.83 9.10 14.35
CA ARG A 111 8.54 7.89 13.88
C ARG A 111 8.67 7.84 12.35
N LEU A 112 7.64 8.24 11.60
CA LEU A 112 7.72 8.31 10.14
C LEU A 112 8.75 9.34 9.70
N VAL A 113 8.76 10.52 10.34
CA VAL A 113 9.76 11.56 10.07
C VAL A 113 11.17 11.04 10.36
N ASP A 114 11.38 10.37 11.49
CA ASP A 114 12.70 9.82 11.83
C ASP A 114 13.15 8.74 10.84
N ILE A 115 12.25 7.89 10.34
CA ILE A 115 12.56 6.93 9.27
C ILE A 115 12.96 7.66 7.98
N THR A 116 12.25 8.71 7.57
CA THR A 116 12.63 9.49 6.37
C THR A 116 14.00 10.15 6.51
N ARG A 117 14.35 10.68 7.70
CA ARG A 117 15.68 11.22 8.00
C ARG A 117 16.79 10.18 7.89
N LEU A 118 16.47 8.93 8.19
CA LEU A 118 17.37 7.79 8.01
C LEU A 118 17.37 7.23 6.57
N ARG A 119 16.81 7.99 5.61
CA ARG A 119 16.67 7.65 4.18
C ARG A 119 15.69 6.50 3.90
N GLY A 120 14.77 6.24 4.82
CA GLY A 120 13.62 5.38 4.58
C GLY A 120 12.61 6.08 3.67
N ARG A 121 11.86 5.30 2.91
CA ARG A 121 10.69 5.81 2.18
C ARG A 121 9.44 5.23 2.82
N ILE A 122 8.46 6.10 3.00
CA ILE A 122 7.14 5.79 3.50
C ILE A 122 6.21 5.66 2.29
N ASP A 123 5.73 4.45 2.06
CA ASP A 123 4.73 4.13 1.04
C ASP A 123 3.37 4.00 1.72
N ILE A 124 2.28 4.28 0.99
CA ILE A 124 0.95 4.34 1.59
C ILE A 124 -0.07 3.47 0.87
N THR A 125 -1.08 3.02 1.60
CA THR A 125 -2.37 2.64 1.01
C THR A 125 -3.33 3.81 1.08
N LEU A 126 -3.95 4.19 -0.04
CA LEU A 126 -5.00 5.21 -0.05
C LEU A 126 -6.29 4.67 0.57
N TYR A 127 -6.91 5.47 1.44
CA TYR A 127 -8.20 5.16 2.06
C TYR A 127 -9.13 6.37 1.92
N PRO A 128 -10.05 6.37 0.92
CA PRO A 128 -10.97 7.49 0.68
C PRO A 128 -11.78 7.93 1.91
N THR A 129 -12.10 6.99 2.80
CA THR A 129 -12.90 7.22 4.03
C THR A 129 -12.24 8.16 5.05
N VAL A 130 -10.91 8.26 5.05
CA VAL A 130 -10.14 9.12 5.98
C VAL A 130 -9.23 10.09 5.23
N TRP A 131 -9.43 10.21 3.92
CA TRP A 131 -8.57 10.98 3.04
C TRP A 131 -8.46 12.45 3.47
N GLU A 132 -9.58 13.18 3.49
CA GLU A 132 -9.57 14.62 3.76
C GLU A 132 -9.11 14.96 5.18
N SER A 133 -9.55 14.18 6.18
CA SER A 133 -9.29 14.50 7.58
C SER A 133 -7.93 14.05 8.08
N ARG A 134 -7.29 13.05 7.45
CA ARG A 134 -6.07 12.41 7.97
C ARG A 134 -4.97 12.24 6.93
N GLN A 135 -5.25 11.53 5.82
CA GLN A 135 -4.17 11.17 4.88
C GLN A 135 -3.67 12.37 4.08
N LYS A 136 -4.56 13.17 3.49
CA LYS A 136 -4.24 14.32 2.63
C LYS A 136 -3.23 15.30 3.26
N PRO A 137 -3.45 15.84 4.47
CA PRO A 137 -2.49 16.78 5.06
C PRO A 137 -1.12 16.14 5.31
N LEU A 138 -1.09 14.90 5.79
CA LEU A 138 0.16 14.19 6.08
C LEU A 138 0.90 13.77 4.81
N LEU A 139 0.19 13.39 3.76
CA LEU A 139 0.81 13.07 2.47
C LEU A 139 1.49 14.30 1.87
N GLY A 140 0.88 15.48 2.01
CA GLY A 140 1.48 16.76 1.64
C GLY A 140 2.82 17.02 2.33
N LYS A 141 3.01 16.53 3.56
CA LYS A 141 4.29 16.56 4.27
C LYS A 141 5.24 15.48 3.80
N ILE A 142 4.76 14.25 3.63
CA ILE A 142 5.58 13.11 3.15
C ILE A 142 6.28 13.45 1.84
N ILE A 143 5.58 14.01 0.84
CA ILE A 143 6.18 14.35 -0.46
C ILE A 143 7.24 15.47 -0.41
N GLN A 144 7.37 16.15 0.74
CA GLN A 144 8.44 17.12 1.02
C GLN A 144 9.63 16.48 1.74
N LEU A 145 9.41 15.37 2.46
CA LEU A 145 10.42 14.68 3.28
C LEU A 145 11.20 13.61 2.51
N GLN A 146 10.66 13.10 1.40
CA GLN A 146 11.27 12.01 0.64
C GLN A 146 11.20 12.24 -0.88
N ASN A 147 12.09 11.56 -1.62
CA ASN A 147 12.19 11.64 -3.08
C ASN A 147 11.56 10.44 -3.79
N GLY A 148 10.64 9.75 -3.14
CA GLY A 148 9.89 8.68 -3.78
C GLY A 148 8.62 8.36 -3.04
N LEU A 149 7.59 7.88 -3.72
CA LEU A 149 6.33 7.50 -3.10
C LEU A 149 5.67 6.41 -3.95
N ILE A 150 5.32 5.30 -3.31
CA ILE A 150 4.40 4.32 -3.86
C ILE A 150 3.05 4.47 -3.16
N VAL A 151 1.98 4.56 -3.94
CA VAL A 151 0.59 4.57 -3.46
C VAL A 151 -0.10 3.29 -3.89
N ASN A 152 -0.51 2.48 -2.93
CA ASN A 152 -1.35 1.31 -3.14
C ASN A 152 -2.83 1.76 -3.16
N LEU A 153 -3.54 1.39 -4.22
CA LEU A 153 -4.99 1.60 -4.38
C LEU A 153 -5.65 0.24 -4.23
N ILE A 154 -6.29 -0.02 -3.09
CA ILE A 154 -7.05 -1.25 -2.89
C ILE A 154 -8.49 -0.97 -3.32
N TYR A 155 -8.98 -1.66 -4.34
CA TYR A 155 -10.26 -1.32 -4.98
C TYR A 155 -11.19 -2.52 -5.14
N GLU A 156 -12.49 -2.26 -4.97
CA GLU A 156 -13.55 -3.29 -5.07
C GLU A 156 -14.16 -3.37 -6.49
N SER A 157 -14.19 -2.24 -7.19
CA SER A 157 -14.73 -2.11 -8.55
C SER A 157 -13.89 -1.13 -9.36
N LEU A 158 -14.00 -1.17 -10.69
CA LEU A 158 -13.31 -0.19 -11.55
C LEU A 158 -13.74 1.25 -11.26
N GLU A 159 -15.00 1.48 -10.88
CA GLU A 159 -15.49 2.80 -10.47
C GLU A 159 -14.77 3.29 -9.20
N ASP A 160 -14.59 2.41 -8.20
CA ASP A 160 -13.83 2.74 -7.00
C ASP A 160 -12.36 3.05 -7.32
N LEU A 161 -11.74 2.29 -8.24
CA LEU A 161 -10.39 2.58 -8.69
C LEU A 161 -10.30 3.96 -9.38
N VAL A 162 -11.24 4.28 -10.28
CA VAL A 162 -11.31 5.59 -10.94
C VAL A 162 -11.46 6.71 -9.90
N ARG A 163 -12.33 6.53 -8.89
CA ARG A 163 -12.49 7.47 -7.79
C ARG A 163 -11.18 7.68 -7.02
N GLN A 164 -10.45 6.60 -6.72
CA GLN A 164 -9.17 6.65 -6.03
C GLN A 164 -8.07 7.35 -6.84
N VAL A 165 -8.00 7.11 -8.16
CA VAL A 165 -7.07 7.83 -9.05
C VAL A 165 -7.42 9.33 -9.10
N ASN A 166 -8.71 9.67 -9.18
CA ASN A 166 -9.17 11.07 -9.15
C ASN A 166 -8.82 11.79 -7.84
N ILE A 167 -8.83 11.09 -6.70
CA ILE A 167 -8.35 11.66 -5.43
C ILE A 167 -6.87 12.06 -5.54
N LEU A 168 -6.03 11.21 -6.13
CA LEU A 168 -4.61 11.51 -6.33
C LEU A 168 -4.38 12.62 -7.36
N LEU A 169 -5.15 12.64 -8.47
CA LEU A 169 -5.11 13.71 -9.47
C LEU A 169 -5.38 15.07 -8.81
N ASN A 170 -6.47 15.17 -8.06
CA ASN A 170 -6.84 16.39 -7.33
C ASN A 170 -5.82 16.79 -6.26
N PHE A 171 -5.18 15.81 -5.62
CA PHE A 171 -4.12 16.07 -4.66
C PHE A 171 -2.91 16.71 -5.33
N PHE A 172 -2.38 16.08 -6.39
CA PHE A 172 -1.16 16.50 -7.07
C PHE A 172 -1.34 17.77 -7.90
N SER A 173 -2.54 18.04 -8.42
CA SER A 173 -2.85 19.31 -9.09
C SER A 173 -2.80 20.49 -8.11
N GLY A 174 -3.19 20.27 -6.86
CA GLY A 174 -3.03 21.24 -5.77
C GLY A 174 -1.60 21.38 -5.23
N GLN A 175 -0.60 20.67 -5.79
CA GLN A 175 0.80 20.79 -5.40
C GLN A 175 1.59 21.66 -6.40
N ASN A 176 2.92 21.55 -6.40
CA ASN A 176 3.76 22.18 -7.43
C ASN A 176 3.55 21.48 -8.78
N GLU A 177 2.64 22.01 -9.60
CA GLU A 177 2.28 21.45 -10.91
C GLU A 177 3.49 21.19 -11.80
N LYS A 178 4.48 22.08 -11.83
CA LYS A 178 5.69 21.88 -12.66
C LYS A 178 6.50 20.68 -12.21
N LYS A 179 6.62 20.46 -10.90
CA LYS A 179 7.31 19.29 -10.34
C LYS A 179 6.52 18.02 -10.60
N PHE A 180 5.20 18.06 -10.44
CA PHE A 180 4.36 16.86 -10.48
C PHE A 180 3.62 16.64 -11.81
N ALA A 181 3.93 17.39 -12.86
CA ALA A 181 3.35 17.20 -14.19
C ALA A 181 3.46 15.74 -14.68
N PRO A 182 4.60 15.02 -14.51
CA PRO A 182 4.66 13.60 -14.88
C PRO A 182 3.70 12.71 -14.08
N VAL A 183 3.43 13.04 -12.80
CA VAL A 183 2.46 12.32 -11.98
C VAL A 183 1.05 12.53 -12.51
N LEU A 184 0.71 13.77 -12.84
CA LEU A 184 -0.59 14.12 -13.42
C LEU A 184 -0.81 13.41 -14.76
N GLU A 185 0.21 13.39 -15.62
CA GLU A 185 0.16 12.67 -16.90
C GLU A 185 -0.04 11.17 -16.71
N LEU A 186 0.71 10.54 -15.79
CA LEU A 186 0.54 9.12 -15.45
C LEU A 186 -0.89 8.82 -15.00
N LEU A 187 -1.40 9.59 -14.03
CA LEU A 187 -2.71 9.35 -13.45
C LEU A 187 -3.85 9.62 -14.46
N ASN A 188 -3.71 10.63 -15.33
CA ASN A 188 -4.66 10.89 -16.41
C ASN A 188 -4.69 9.71 -17.41
N ARG A 189 -3.52 9.22 -17.86
CA ARG A 189 -3.45 8.02 -18.72
C ARG A 189 -4.11 6.81 -18.06
N PHE A 190 -3.96 6.68 -16.74
CA PHE A 190 -4.60 5.61 -15.95
C PHE A 190 -6.13 5.75 -15.95
N CYS A 191 -6.65 6.94 -15.70
CA CYS A 191 -8.09 7.23 -15.78
C CYS A 191 -8.65 7.01 -17.19
N ASP A 192 -7.99 7.53 -18.23
CA ASP A 192 -8.47 7.42 -19.61
C ASP A 192 -8.59 5.96 -20.04
N ARG A 193 -7.57 5.14 -19.74
CA ARG A 193 -7.62 3.71 -20.04
C ARG A 193 -8.67 2.97 -19.23
N LEU A 194 -8.82 3.28 -17.94
CA LEU A 194 -9.87 2.66 -17.12
C LEU A 194 -11.26 3.00 -17.66
N ASN A 195 -11.49 4.25 -18.06
CA ASN A 195 -12.78 4.69 -18.60
C ASN A 195 -13.08 3.96 -19.91
N ILE A 196 -12.14 3.95 -20.86
CA ILE A 196 -12.28 3.23 -22.14
C ILE A 196 -12.56 1.75 -21.87
N THR A 197 -11.75 1.10 -21.03
CA THR A 197 -11.90 -0.33 -20.70
C THR A 197 -13.25 -0.62 -20.07
N THR A 198 -13.74 0.26 -19.18
CA THR A 198 -15.05 0.10 -18.53
C THR A 198 -16.19 0.26 -19.54
N GLU A 199 -16.10 1.20 -20.47
CA GLU A 199 -17.11 1.42 -21.51
C GLU A 199 -17.14 0.30 -22.56
N THR A 200 -15.97 -0.23 -22.95
CA THR A 200 -15.86 -1.25 -24.00
C THR A 200 -16.00 -2.68 -23.49
N ASN A 201 -15.96 -2.89 -22.16
CA ASN A 201 -16.09 -4.19 -21.53
C ASN A 201 -17.33 -4.29 -20.60
N PRO A 202 -18.56 -4.09 -21.12
CA PRO A 202 -19.77 -4.12 -20.30
C PRO A 202 -20.10 -5.50 -19.73
N GLN A 203 -19.45 -6.56 -20.25
CA GLN A 203 -19.59 -7.92 -19.76
C GLN A 203 -18.52 -8.30 -18.74
N CYS A 204 -17.60 -7.38 -18.41
CA CYS A 204 -16.55 -7.64 -17.43
C CYS A 204 -15.77 -8.93 -17.77
N ARG A 205 -15.23 -9.01 -19.00
CA ARG A 205 -14.36 -10.11 -19.44
C ARG A 205 -12.92 -9.86 -19.03
N GLU A 206 -12.23 -10.90 -18.59
CA GLU A 206 -10.86 -10.82 -18.11
C GLU A 206 -9.86 -10.41 -19.19
N ASP A 207 -9.92 -11.09 -20.33
CA ASP A 207 -9.04 -10.83 -21.46
C ASP A 207 -9.15 -9.37 -21.94
N ASP A 208 -10.38 -8.86 -22.08
CA ASP A 208 -10.63 -7.48 -22.50
C ASP A 208 -10.08 -6.45 -21.49
N PHE A 209 -10.09 -6.76 -20.20
CA PHE A 209 -9.49 -5.91 -19.17
C PHE A 209 -7.96 -5.94 -19.23
N LEU A 210 -7.36 -7.12 -19.37
CA LEU A 210 -5.92 -7.28 -19.50
C LEU A 210 -5.39 -6.62 -20.77
N ASP A 211 -6.12 -6.70 -21.88
CA ASP A 211 -5.79 -6.02 -23.13
C ASP A 211 -5.85 -4.49 -22.97
N GLY A 212 -6.84 -3.97 -22.23
CA GLY A 212 -6.98 -2.54 -21.97
C GLY A 212 -5.91 -1.97 -21.02
N MET A 213 -5.49 -2.75 -20.01
CA MET A 213 -4.65 -2.27 -18.90
C MET A 213 -3.22 -2.83 -18.87
N GLY A 214 -2.92 -3.90 -19.60
CA GLY A 214 -1.73 -4.75 -19.40
C GLY A 214 -0.37 -4.08 -19.61
N ASP A 215 -0.30 -3.08 -20.49
CA ASP A 215 0.95 -2.37 -20.81
C ASP A 215 1.07 -1.00 -20.13
N LEU A 216 0.19 -0.70 -19.16
CA LEU A 216 0.21 0.60 -18.53
C LEU A 216 1.39 0.70 -17.55
N GLU A 217 2.36 1.57 -17.87
CA GLU A 217 3.38 1.97 -16.92
C GLU A 217 2.72 2.48 -15.64
N ASN A 218 3.26 2.09 -14.50
CA ASN A 218 2.70 2.42 -13.19
C ASN A 218 3.61 3.32 -12.36
N TYR A 219 4.67 3.88 -12.96
CA TYR A 219 5.61 4.77 -12.29
C TYR A 219 6.12 5.88 -13.21
N VAL A 220 6.59 6.97 -12.61
CA VAL A 220 7.21 8.11 -13.30
C VAL A 220 8.31 8.73 -12.47
N SER A 221 9.27 9.37 -13.14
CA SER A 221 10.29 10.21 -12.51
C SER A 221 9.98 11.69 -12.75
N CYS A 222 9.98 12.47 -11.68
CA CYS A 222 9.74 13.90 -11.68
C CYS A 222 11.03 14.71 -11.66
N PRO A 223 10.99 15.99 -12.10
CA PRO A 223 12.06 16.95 -11.85
C PRO A 223 12.50 16.96 -10.37
N GLY A 224 13.81 17.03 -10.15
CA GLY A 224 14.40 16.96 -8.81
C GLY A 224 14.52 15.53 -8.24
N GLY A 225 14.28 14.50 -9.05
CA GLY A 225 14.55 13.10 -8.69
C GLY A 225 13.47 12.44 -7.84
N PHE A 226 12.28 13.02 -7.76
CA PHE A 226 11.15 12.39 -7.08
C PHE A 226 10.56 11.28 -7.95
N VAL A 227 10.43 10.06 -7.42
CA VAL A 227 9.84 8.92 -8.14
C VAL A 227 8.46 8.61 -7.60
N PHE A 228 7.45 8.59 -8.45
CA PHE A 228 6.08 8.24 -8.05
C PHE A 228 5.69 6.91 -8.68
N ALA A 229 4.98 6.06 -7.94
CA ALA A 229 4.35 4.87 -8.49
C ALA A 229 2.98 4.60 -7.88
N VAL A 230 2.14 3.91 -8.63
CA VAL A 230 0.83 3.42 -8.21
C VAL A 230 0.81 1.90 -8.33
N ASN A 231 0.27 1.24 -7.31
CA ASN A 231 -0.10 -0.17 -7.42
C ASN A 231 -1.62 -0.28 -7.26
N ALA A 232 -2.32 -0.60 -8.34
CA ALA A 232 -3.72 -0.98 -8.27
C ALA A 232 -3.81 -2.44 -7.80
N ILE A 233 -4.48 -2.66 -6.68
CA ILE A 233 -4.63 -3.97 -6.03
C ILE A 233 -6.12 -4.27 -5.86
N PRO A 234 -6.67 -5.32 -6.49
CA PRO A 234 -8.06 -5.72 -6.25
C PRO A 234 -8.25 -6.12 -4.78
N SER A 235 -9.43 -5.82 -4.24
CA SER A 235 -9.86 -6.27 -2.92
C SER A 235 -10.09 -7.80 -2.90
N PHE A 236 -10.02 -8.38 -1.70
CA PHE A 236 -10.16 -9.83 -1.49
C PHE A 236 -11.64 -10.18 -1.25
N TYR A 237 -12.09 -11.35 -1.68
CA TYR A 237 -13.49 -11.73 -1.44
C TYR A 237 -13.73 -12.05 0.03
N VAL A 238 -14.83 -11.53 0.58
CA VAL A 238 -15.39 -11.99 1.86
C VAL A 238 -16.72 -12.66 1.54
N ASN A 239 -16.86 -13.93 1.92
CA ASN A 239 -18.08 -14.66 1.65
C ASN A 239 -19.25 -14.18 2.54
N PRO A 240 -20.51 -14.55 2.23
CA PRO A 240 -21.68 -14.14 3.01
C PRO A 240 -21.61 -14.55 4.48
N GLU A 241 -20.85 -15.59 4.82
CA GLU A 241 -20.60 -16.07 6.17
C GLU A 241 -19.49 -15.28 6.91
N GLY A 242 -18.92 -14.24 6.29
CA GLY A 242 -17.87 -13.40 6.88
C GLY A 242 -16.47 -14.04 6.87
N VAL A 243 -16.31 -15.18 6.19
CA VAL A 243 -15.03 -15.84 5.97
C VAL A 243 -14.28 -15.08 4.88
N ARG A 244 -13.09 -14.62 5.24
CA ARG A 244 -12.17 -13.94 4.35
C ARG A 244 -11.43 -15.01 3.56
N ASP A 245 -11.82 -15.20 2.31
CA ASP A 245 -11.09 -16.12 1.46
C ASP A 245 -9.85 -15.39 0.91
N MET A 246 -8.68 -16.04 1.00
CA MET A 246 -7.45 -15.54 0.39
C MET A 246 -7.51 -15.69 -1.13
N THR A 247 -8.54 -16.35 -1.67
CA THR A 247 -8.86 -16.30 -3.09
C THR A 247 -9.32 -14.89 -3.46
N SER A 248 -8.70 -14.34 -4.50
CA SER A 248 -9.12 -13.11 -5.14
C SER A 248 -10.57 -13.23 -5.61
N LEU A 249 -11.25 -12.09 -5.75
CA LEU A 249 -12.51 -12.04 -6.50
C LEU A 249 -12.25 -12.61 -7.90
N PRO A 250 -12.91 -13.71 -8.32
CA PRO A 250 -12.94 -14.05 -9.74
C PRO A 250 -13.73 -12.96 -10.46
N PHE A 251 -13.40 -12.68 -11.74
CA PHE A 251 -14.29 -11.86 -12.58
C PHE A 251 -15.73 -12.40 -12.45
N PRO A 252 -16.77 -11.53 -12.36
CA PRO A 252 -18.13 -12.01 -12.14
C PRO A 252 -18.51 -13.02 -13.22
N LYS A 253 -18.83 -14.25 -12.82
CA LYS A 253 -19.38 -15.26 -13.75
C LYS A 253 -20.82 -14.96 -14.15
N ASP A 254 -21.51 -14.13 -13.37
CA ASP A 254 -22.89 -13.72 -13.58
C ASP A 254 -22.99 -12.23 -13.94
N ILE A 255 -23.74 -11.97 -15.01
CA ILE A 255 -24.04 -10.65 -15.61
C ILE A 255 -24.78 -9.70 -14.65
N TYR A 256 -25.26 -10.20 -13.50
CA TYR A 256 -26.15 -9.47 -12.59
C TYR A 256 -25.44 -8.66 -11.50
N LYS A 257 -24.10 -8.65 -11.47
CA LYS A 257 -23.34 -7.70 -10.66
C LYS A 257 -22.70 -6.69 -11.59
N VAL A 258 -23.41 -5.60 -11.86
CA VAL A 258 -23.06 -4.51 -12.79
C VAL A 258 -21.94 -3.62 -12.22
N GLU A 259 -20.92 -4.23 -11.64
CA GLU A 259 -19.68 -3.57 -11.23
C GLU A 259 -18.56 -4.53 -11.59
N CYS A 260 -17.73 -4.18 -12.60
CA CYS A 260 -16.59 -5.02 -12.94
C CYS A 260 -15.64 -5.09 -11.74
N THR A 261 -15.72 -6.20 -11.01
CA THR A 261 -14.81 -6.53 -9.92
C THR A 261 -13.50 -6.99 -10.52
N ALA A 262 -12.40 -6.54 -9.94
CA ALA A 262 -11.10 -6.60 -10.57
C ALA A 262 -10.36 -7.93 -10.43
N VAL A 263 -9.51 -8.20 -11.43
CA VAL A 263 -8.73 -9.43 -11.65
C VAL A 263 -7.60 -9.62 -10.65
N ARG A 264 -7.42 -10.86 -10.16
CA ARG A 264 -6.06 -11.44 -10.08
C ARG A 264 -6.01 -12.75 -10.85
N GLY A 265 -4.91 -12.91 -11.58
CA GLY A 265 -4.67 -14.05 -12.46
C GLY A 265 -4.68 -15.42 -11.78
N VAL A 266 -4.96 -16.39 -12.65
CA VAL A 266 -4.96 -17.86 -12.60
C VAL A 266 -4.42 -18.53 -11.34
#